data_AF-A0A7Y5GRT0-F1
#
_entry.id   AF-A0A7Y5GRT0-F1
#
_cell.length_a   1.000
_cell.length_b   1.000
_cell.length_c   1.000
_cell.angle_alpha   90.00
_cell.angle_beta   90.00
_cell.angle_gamma   90.00
#
_symmetry.space_group_name_H-M   'P 1'
#
loop_
_entity.id
_entity.type
_entity.pdbx_description
1 polymer ?
#
loop_
_entity_poly.entity_id
_entity_poly.type
_entity_poly.pdbx_seq_one_letter_code
_entity_poly.pdbx_strand_id
1 'polypeptide(L)' 'MSMALANLADFIIKSLIDETKTVQIAEIEQGNDIVLEVHLPKDEMGKVIGKQGKTIRAIRTIVNAAAQNQGKHASIELLE' A
#
# COMPACT_ATOMS: atom_id res chain seq x y z
N MET A 1 13.30 4.32 10.28
CA MET A 1 13.94 4.08 8.97
C MET A 1 13.54 2.67 8.59
N SER A 2 12.66 2.40 7.61
CA SER A 2 12.54 2.94 6.25
C SER A 2 11.12 3.38 5.87
N MET A 3 10.80 4.67 5.93
CA MET A 3 9.51 5.18 5.41
C MET A 3 9.36 5.09 3.88
N ALA A 4 10.34 4.56 3.15
CA ALA A 4 10.37 4.60 1.68
C ALA A 4 9.22 3.80 1.03
N LEU A 5 8.92 2.61 1.55
CA LEU A 5 7.84 1.75 1.03
C LEU A 5 6.46 2.30 1.41
N ALA A 6 6.29 2.70 2.68
CA ALA A 6 5.07 3.37 3.14
C ALA A 6 4.79 4.66 2.36
N ASN A 7 5.80 5.51 2.12
CA ASN A 7 5.63 6.73 1.34
C ASN A 7 5.28 6.46 -0.13
N LEU A 8 5.84 5.41 -0.74
CA LEU A 8 5.48 5.00 -2.09
C LEU A 8 4.02 4.56 -2.17
N ALA A 9 3.58 3.71 -1.23
CA ALA A 9 2.20 3.27 -1.16
C ALA A 9 1.25 4.45 -0.90
N ASP A 10 1.59 5.33 0.06
CA ASP A 10 0.82 6.53 0.38
C ASP A 10 0.67 7.46 -0.84
N PHE A 11 1.76 7.72 -1.55
CA PHE A 11 1.75 8.54 -2.76
C PHE A 11 0.84 7.97 -3.85
N ILE A 12 0.93 6.67 -4.12
CA ILE A 12 0.09 6.01 -5.13
C ILE A 12 -1.37 6.03 -4.70
N ILE A 13 -1.66 5.69 -3.44
CA ILE A 13 -3.04 5.59 -2.93
C ILE A 13 -3.70 6.96 -2.90
N LYS A 14 -3.02 8.00 -2.41
CA LYS A 14 -3.52 9.38 -2.41
C LYS A 14 -3.79 9.92 -3.82
N SER A 15 -3.08 9.42 -4.84
CA SER A 15 -3.35 9.76 -6.24
C SER A 15 -4.64 9.12 -6.79
N LEU A 16 -5.20 8.11 -6.10
CA LEU A 16 -6.41 7.38 -6.51
C LEU A 16 -7.66 7.80 -5.75
N ILE A 17 -7.49 8.50 -4.63
CA ILE A 17 -8.57 8.94 -3.73
C ILE A 17 -8.57 10.46 -3.61
N ASP A 18 -9.56 11.01 -2.93
CA ASP A 18 -9.59 12.44 -2.65
C ASP A 18 -8.55 12.82 -1.58
N GLU A 19 -7.71 13.83 -1.86
CA GLU A 19 -6.60 14.27 -0.97
C GLU A 19 -7.05 14.67 0.45
N THR A 20 -8.34 14.93 0.65
CA THR A 20 -8.91 15.29 1.95
C THR A 20 -9.16 14.09 2.87
N LYS A 21 -9.00 12.85 2.37
CA LYS A 21 -9.28 11.62 3.12
C LYS A 21 -8.04 11.16 3.88
N THR A 22 -8.24 10.76 5.14
CA THR A 22 -7.17 10.24 5.99
C THR A 22 -6.78 8.84 5.53
N VAL A 23 -5.52 8.67 5.12
CA VAL A 23 -4.88 7.38 4.89
C VAL A 23 -3.80 7.21 5.96
N GLN A 24 -3.79 6.06 6.64
CA GLN A 24 -2.75 5.70 7.58
C GLN A 24 -2.10 4.41 7.11
N ILE A 25 -0.78 4.37 7.12
CA ILE A 25 -0.01 3.19 6.71
C ILE A 25 0.89 2.78 7.86
N ALA A 26 0.71 1.56 8.35
CA ALA A 26 1.61 0.90 9.28
C ALA A 26 2.47 -0.11 8.53
N GLU A 27 3.75 -0.14 8.86
CA GLU A 27 4.71 -1.08 8.28
C GLU A 27 5.08 -2.10 9.35
N ILE A 28 4.74 -3.37 9.08
CA ILE A 28 5.04 -4.50 9.96
C ILE A 28 6.10 -5.35 9.27
N GLU A 29 7.30 -5.37 9.85
CA GLU A 29 8.42 -6.15 9.35
C GLU A 29 8.56 -7.46 10.14
N GLN A 30 8.62 -8.59 9.43
CA GLN A 30 8.85 -9.92 9.97
C GLN A 30 9.90 -10.65 9.13
N GLY A 31 11.16 -10.58 9.57
CA GLY A 31 12.27 -11.17 8.82
C GLY A 31 12.46 -10.49 7.47
N ASN A 32 12.24 -11.23 6.38
CA ASN A 32 12.31 -10.69 5.02
C ASN A 32 10.98 -10.20 4.48
N ASP A 33 9.88 -10.38 5.21
CA ASP A 33 8.54 -9.97 4.79
C ASP A 33 8.16 -8.63 5.43
N ILE A 34 7.59 -7.74 4.62
CA ILE A 34 6.99 -6.48 5.04
C ILE A 34 5.49 -6.53 4.70
N VAL A 35 4.65 -6.24 5.69
CA VAL A 35 3.22 -6.02 5.49
C VAL A 35 2.95 -4.54 5.67
N LEU A 36 2.40 -3.90 4.62
CA LEU A 36 1.87 -2.55 4.70
C LEU A 36 0.37 -2.64 5.01
N GLU A 37 0.01 -2.34 6.24
CA GLU A 37 -1.37 -2.18 6.68
C GLU A 37 -1.84 -0.78 6.32
N VAL A 38 -2.74 -0.68 5.36
CA VAL A 38 -3.29 0.60 4.88
C VAL A 38 -4.71 0.73 5.39
N HIS A 39 -4.89 1.63 6.36
CA HIS A 39 -6.19 2.04 6.85
C HIS A 39 -6.74 3.18 6.00
N LEU A 40 -7.92 2.98 5.44
CA LEU A 40 -8.61 4.00 4.65
C LEU A 40 -10.13 3.81 4.72
N PRO A 41 -10.91 4.90 4.56
CA PRO A 41 -12.36 4.86 4.63
C PRO A 41 -12.99 3.85 3.64
N LYS A 42 -14.04 3.14 4.08
CA LYS A 42 -14.73 2.11 3.28
C LYS A 42 -15.19 2.59 1.90
N ASP A 43 -15.60 3.85 1.79
CA ASP A 43 -16.00 4.51 0.53
C ASP A 43 -14.86 4.68 -0.47
N GLU A 44 -13.61 4.72 0.00
CA GLU A 44 -12.40 4.85 -0.82
C GLU A 44 -11.80 3.48 -1.21
N MET A 45 -12.09 2.41 -0.46
CA MET A 45 -11.58 1.05 -0.75
C MET A 45 -11.90 0.60 -2.17
N GLY A 46 -13.09 0.94 -2.68
CA GLY A 46 -13.49 0.59 -4.05
C GLY A 46 -12.57 1.20 -5.12
N LYS A 47 -12.12 2.45 -4.92
CA LYS A 47 -11.22 3.15 -5.84
C LYS A 47 -9.82 2.51 -5.84
N VAL A 48 -9.31 2.16 -4.65
CA VAL A 48 -7.98 1.53 -4.49
C VAL A 48 -7.95 0.10 -5.00
N ILE A 49 -8.99 -0.70 -4.72
CA ILE A 49 -9.11 -2.07 -5.24
C ILE A 49 -9.22 -2.05 -6.76
N GLY A 50 -10.05 -1.15 -7.29
CA GLY A 50 -10.33 -1.02 -8.71
C GLY A 50 -11.10 -2.22 -9.28
N LYS A 51 -11.47 -2.13 -10.56
CA LYS A 51 -12.28 -3.15 -11.23
C LYS A 51 -11.59 -4.52 -11.20
N GLN A 52 -12.26 -5.52 -10.62
CA GLN A 52 -11.74 -6.90 -10.46
C GLN A 52 -10.40 -6.97 -9.69
N GLY A 53 -10.08 -5.96 -8.87
CA GLY A 53 -8.82 -5.93 -8.12
C GLY A 53 -7.59 -5.58 -8.96
N LYS A 54 -7.75 -5.09 -10.19
CA LYS A 54 -6.61 -4.79 -11.08
C LYS A 54 -5.69 -3.71 -10.51
N THR A 55 -6.25 -2.68 -9.89
CA THR A 55 -5.49 -1.56 -9.33
C THR A 55 -4.67 -2.01 -8.14
N ILE A 56 -5.29 -2.62 -7.12
CA ILE A 56 -4.54 -3.11 -5.94
C ILE A 56 -3.48 -4.16 -6.28
N ARG A 57 -3.72 -5.00 -7.30
CA ARG A 57 -2.69 -5.94 -7.80
C ARG A 57 -1.48 -5.21 -8.36
N ALA A 58 -1.69 -4.16 -9.18
CA ALA A 58 -0.60 -3.36 -9.71
C ALA A 58 0.18 -2.63 -8.61
N ILE A 59 -0.52 -2.05 -7.62
CA ILE A 59 0.13 -1.39 -6.47
C ILE A 59 1.00 -2.40 -5.71
N ARG A 60 0.46 -3.59 -5.39
CA ARG A 60 1.22 -4.67 -4.72
C ARG A 60 2.46 -5.08 -5.51
N THR A 61 2.37 -5.18 -6.84
CA THR A 61 3.53 -5.49 -7.68
C THR A 61 4.61 -4.40 -7.58
N ILE A 62 4.22 -3.12 -7.63
CA ILE A 62 5.16 -2.00 -7.53
C ILE A 62 5.85 -1.98 -6.16
N VAL A 63 5.07 -2.09 -5.08
CA VAL A 63 5.59 -2.09 -3.71
C VAL A 63 6.52 -3.28 -3.48
N ASN A 64 6.13 -4.48 -3.91
CA ASN A 64 6.98 -5.67 -3.81
C ASN A 64 8.29 -5.52 -4.61
N ALA A 65 8.23 -4.97 -5.82
CA ALA A 65 9.44 -4.71 -6.62
C ALA A 65 10.39 -3.71 -5.93
N ALA A 66 9.84 -2.67 -5.30
CA ALA A 66 10.63 -1.71 -4.52
C ALA A 66 11.28 -2.36 -3.28
N ALA A 67 10.60 -3.29 -2.62
CA ALA A 67 11.13 -4.04 -1.49
C ALA A 67 12.24 -5.03 -1.89
N GLN A 68 12.13 -5.64 -3.09
CA GLN A 68 13.14 -6.57 -3.61
C GLN A 68 14.52 -5.93 -3.77
N ASN A 69 14.59 -4.62 -4.02
CA ASN A 69 15.87 -3.88 -4.04
C ASN A 69 16.60 -3.90 -2.69
N GLN A 70 15.90 -4.24 -1.60
CA GLN A 70 16.44 -4.38 -0.25
C GLN A 70 16.53 -5.85 0.20
N GLY A 71 16.31 -6.81 -0.71
CA GLY A 71 16.27 -8.24 -0.40
C GLY A 71 15.03 -8.67 0.40
N LYS A 72 13.99 -7.84 0.43
CA LYS A 72 12.74 -8.08 1.16
C LYS A 72 11.57 -8.34 0.20
N HIS A 73 10.51 -8.95 0.72
CA HIS A 73 9.21 -9.08 0.08
C HIS A 73 8.23 -8.12 0.74
N ALA A 74 7.33 -7.53 -0.03
CA ALA A 74 6.31 -6.65 0.54
C ALA A 74 4.91 -6.99 0.03
N SER A 75 3.94 -6.89 0.93
CA SER A 75 2.52 -7.07 0.66
C SER A 75 1.71 -5.90 1.22
N ILE A 76 0.47 -5.77 0.78
CA ILE A 76 -0.44 -4.69 1.21
C ILE A 76 -1.73 -5.31 1.71
N GLU A 77 -2.13 -4.95 2.91
CA GLU A 77 -3.44 -5.26 3.48
C GLU A 77 -4.26 -3.96 3.59
N LEU A 78 -5.51 -4.01 3.13
CA LEU A 78 -6.42 -2.87 3.21
C LEU A 78 -7.35 -3.10 4.40
N LEU A 79 -7.43 -2.12 5.28
CA LEU A 79 -8.19 -2.15 6.53
C LEU A 79 -9.18 -0.97 6.56
N GLU A 80 -10.32 -1.18 7.20
CA GLU A 80 -11.36 -0.16 7.49
C GLU A 80 -10.99 0.66 8.73
#